data_AF-A0A840WFJ1-F1
#
_entry.id   AF-A0A840WFJ1-F1
#
_cell.length_a   1.000
_cell.length_b   1.000
_cell.length_c   1.000
_cell.angle_alpha   90.00
_cell.angle_beta   90.00
_cell.angle_gamma   90.00
#
_symmetry.space_group_name_H-M   'P 1'
#
loop_
_entity.id
_entity.type
_entity.pdbx_description
1 polymer ?
#
loop_
_entity_poly.entity_id
_entity_poly.type
_entity_poly.pdbx_seq_one_letter_code
_entity_poly.pdbx_strand_id
1 'polypeptide(L)'
;MRVHGEVDLATADLLRDRLLKAASASRCDCLVVDMSGLGFFDASGVRALVAVYRELTRQGRHVVLAEPSPIADRVLEALGMRRLFEVYPMVEMALTHTSGLRVDGEPIFDNPVP
;
A
#
# COMPACT_ATOMS: atom_id res chain seq x y z
N MET A 1 5.76 -5.94 3.77
CA MET A 1 4.93 -6.71 4.72
C MET A 1 3.87 -7.44 3.92
N ARG A 2 3.71 -8.76 4.14
CA ARG A 2 2.70 -9.55 3.45
C ARG A 2 1.42 -9.64 4.27
N VAL A 3 0.28 -9.47 3.60
CA VAL A 3 -1.07 -9.56 4.17
C VAL A 3 -1.73 -10.82 3.63
N HIS A 4 -2.37 -11.57 4.52
CA HIS A 4 -3.00 -12.85 4.19
C HIS A 4 -4.39 -12.96 4.79
N GLY A 5 -5.20 -13.80 4.17
CA GLY A 5 -6.54 -14.14 4.67
C GLY A 5 -7.58 -13.15 4.19
N GLU A 6 -8.46 -12.76 5.09
CA GLU A 6 -9.61 -11.91 4.80
C GLU A 6 -9.43 -10.54 5.43
N VAL A 7 -9.76 -9.51 4.66
CA VAL A 7 -9.78 -8.13 5.13
C VAL A 7 -11.16 -7.54 4.83
N ASP A 8 -11.89 -7.30 5.91
CA ASP A 8 -13.27 -6.85 5.94
C ASP A 8 -13.48 -5.86 7.10
N LEU A 9 -14.72 -5.53 7.41
CA LEU A 9 -15.04 -4.63 8.53
C LEU A 9 -14.46 -5.12 9.89
N ALA A 10 -14.44 -6.43 10.14
CA ALA A 10 -14.00 -7.00 11.42
C ALA A 10 -12.46 -7.00 11.57
N THR A 11 -11.74 -7.03 10.45
CA THR A 11 -10.27 -7.19 10.40
C THR A 11 -9.53 -5.95 9.91
N ALA A 12 -10.23 -4.95 9.36
CA ALA A 12 -9.63 -3.72 8.82
C ALA A 12 -8.84 -2.92 9.87
N ASP A 13 -9.36 -2.77 11.09
CA ASP A 13 -8.64 -2.05 12.15
C ASP A 13 -7.36 -2.79 12.57
N LEU A 14 -7.42 -4.12 12.64
CA LEU A 14 -6.25 -4.96 12.92
C LEU A 14 -5.19 -4.83 11.83
N LEU A 15 -5.61 -4.80 10.55
CA LEU A 15 -4.70 -4.57 9.42
C LEU A 15 -4.00 -3.22 9.56
N ARG A 16 -4.75 -2.14 9.77
CA ARG A 16 -4.21 -0.79 9.95
C ARG A 16 -3.15 -0.77 11.04
N ASP A 17 -3.49 -1.28 12.22
CA ASP A 17 -2.62 -1.21 13.39
C ASP A 17 -1.34 -2.04 13.18
N ARG A 18 -1.44 -3.19 12.53
CA ARG A 18 -0.27 -4.01 12.18
C ARG A 18 0.64 -3.35 11.16
N LEU A 19 0.09 -2.73 10.12
CA LEU A 19 0.87 -2.00 9.12
C LEU A 19 1.61 -0.81 9.74
N LEU A 20 0.93 -0.02 10.56
CA LEU A 20 1.55 1.10 11.28
C LEU A 20 2.64 0.63 12.25
N LYS A 21 2.38 -0.45 13.00
CA LYS A 21 3.38 -1.03 13.91
C LYS A 21 4.61 -1.54 13.15
N ALA A 22 4.44 -2.20 12.02
CA ALA A 22 5.54 -2.66 11.18
C ALA A 22 6.35 -1.48 10.62
N ALA A 23 5.65 -0.42 10.20
CA ALA A 23 6.28 0.81 9.74
C ALA A 23 7.00 1.56 10.86
N SER A 24 6.53 1.53 12.11
CA SER A 24 7.23 2.19 13.23
C SER A 24 8.43 1.39 13.73
N ALA A 25 8.37 0.06 13.64
CA ALA A 25 9.45 -0.83 14.08
C ALA A 25 10.68 -0.79 13.15
N SER A 26 10.50 -0.29 11.92
CA SER A 26 11.55 -0.19 10.91
C SER A 26 11.80 1.27 10.52
N ARG A 27 13.06 1.69 10.39
CA ARG A 27 13.42 3.02 9.83
C ARG A 27 13.35 3.00 8.29
N CYS A 28 12.27 2.45 7.74
CA CYS A 28 12.09 2.32 6.30
C CYS A 28 11.35 3.54 5.74
N ASP A 29 11.89 4.13 4.67
CA ASP A 29 11.30 5.28 3.98
C ASP A 29 10.07 4.89 3.14
N CYS A 30 9.95 3.60 2.81
CA CYS A 30 8.79 3.05 2.10
C CYS A 30 8.27 1.76 2.74
N LEU A 31 6.95 1.63 2.84
CA LEU A 31 6.23 0.42 3.22
C LEU A 31 5.64 -0.25 1.97
N VAL A 32 6.19 -1.40 1.59
CA VAL A 32 5.59 -2.27 0.56
C VAL A 32 4.57 -3.20 1.22
N VAL A 33 3.34 -3.19 0.73
CA VAL A 33 2.26 -4.09 1.18
C VAL A 33 2.02 -5.15 0.10
N ASP A 34 2.43 -6.38 0.40
CA ASP A 34 2.20 -7.54 -0.46
C ASP A 34 0.80 -8.10 -0.20
N MET A 35 -0.03 -8.09 -1.23
CA MET A 35 -1.46 -8.43 -1.21
C MET A 35 -1.74 -9.81 -1.84
N SER A 36 -0.71 -10.58 -2.18
CA SER A 36 -0.84 -11.87 -2.88
C SER A 36 -1.60 -12.91 -2.05
N GLY A 37 -1.56 -12.77 -0.73
CA GLY A 37 -2.19 -13.67 0.23
C GLY A 37 -3.66 -13.39 0.53
N LEU A 38 -4.27 -12.36 -0.07
CA LEU A 38 -5.64 -11.96 0.23
C LEU A 38 -6.67 -12.84 -0.50
N GLY A 39 -7.49 -13.55 0.28
CA GLY A 39 -8.66 -14.29 -0.18
C GLY A 39 -9.94 -13.44 -0.20
N PHE A 40 -10.00 -12.38 0.60
CA PHE A 40 -11.10 -11.43 0.63
C PHE A 40 -10.59 -10.01 0.93
N PHE A 41 -11.18 -9.02 0.26
CA PHE A 41 -10.86 -7.61 0.43
C PHE A 41 -12.09 -6.77 0.10
N ASP A 42 -12.39 -5.74 0.89
CA ASP A 42 -13.55 -4.87 0.68
C ASP A 42 -13.21 -3.37 0.86
N ALA A 43 -14.24 -2.52 0.84
CA ALA A 43 -14.08 -1.09 1.06
C ALA A 43 -13.55 -0.75 2.47
N SER A 44 -13.77 -1.60 3.48
CA SER A 44 -13.24 -1.43 4.83
C SER A 44 -11.72 -1.64 4.85
N GLY A 45 -11.24 -2.66 4.14
CA GLY A 45 -9.83 -2.87 3.89
C GLY A 45 -9.16 -1.69 3.17
N VAL A 46 -9.82 -1.14 2.14
CA VAL A 46 -9.33 0.06 1.45
C VAL A 46 -9.25 1.26 2.40
N ARG A 47 -10.28 1.52 3.22
CA ARG A 47 -10.24 2.61 4.21
C ARG A 47 -9.07 2.45 5.18
N ALA A 48 -8.77 1.23 5.61
CA ALA A 48 -7.60 0.95 6.45
C ALA A 48 -6.28 1.27 5.73
N LEU A 49 -6.11 0.85 4.48
CA LEU A 49 -4.91 1.19 3.68
C LEU A 49 -4.76 2.71 3.51
N VAL A 50 -5.86 3.43 3.22
CA VAL A 50 -5.85 4.89 3.07
C VAL A 50 -5.44 5.57 4.38
N ALA A 51 -5.90 5.08 5.54
CA ALA A 51 -5.48 5.60 6.84
C ALA A 51 -3.97 5.43 7.06
N VAL A 52 -3.42 4.26 6.71
CA VAL A 52 -1.97 3.99 6.77
C VAL A 52 -1.20 4.92 5.83
N TYR A 53 -1.65 5.05 4.58
CA TYR A 53 -1.06 5.95 3.58
C TYR A 53 -0.96 7.37 4.12
N ARG A 54 -2.08 7.94 4.59
CA ARG A 54 -2.12 9.33 5.08
C ARG A 54 -1.17 9.55 6.26
N GLU A 55 -1.10 8.60 7.19
CA GLU A 55 -0.23 8.72 8.36
C GLU A 55 1.25 8.66 7.97
N LEU A 56 1.63 7.74 7.07
CA LEU A 56 3.03 7.60 6.63
C LEU A 56 3.46 8.74 5.70
N THR A 57 2.60 9.20 4.79
CA THR A 57 2.90 10.36 3.93
C THR A 57 3.09 11.64 4.73
N ARG A 58 2.33 11.84 5.82
CA ARG A 58 2.54 12.96 6.75
C ARG A 58 3.94 12.94 7.40
N GLN A 59 4.56 11.77 7.48
CA GLN A 59 5.93 11.58 7.98
C GLN A 59 6.98 11.61 6.86
N GLY A 60 6.61 11.95 5.62
CA GLY A 60 7.51 11.93 4.46
C GLY A 60 7.86 10.52 3.97
N ARG A 61 7.01 9.52 4.28
CA ARG A 61 7.22 8.12 3.93
C ARG A 61 6.22 7.66 2.87
N HIS A 62 6.60 6.64 2.12
CA HIS A 62 5.81 6.10 1.03
C HIS A 62 5.09 4.80 1.41
N VAL A 63 3.95 4.55 0.77
CA VAL A 63 3.24 3.27 0.85
C VAL A 63 2.92 2.82 -0.56
N VAL A 64 3.34 1.61 -0.91
CA VAL A 64 3.08 1.02 -2.23
C VAL A 64 2.45 -0.36 -2.06
N LEU A 65 1.60 -0.74 -3.00
CA LEU A 65 0.93 -2.03 -3.02
C LEU A 65 1.64 -2.94 -4.02
N ALA A 66 1.77 -4.22 -3.70
CA ALA A 66 2.41 -5.21 -4.56
C ALA A 66 1.58 -6.49 -4.63
N GLU A 67 1.60 -7.13 -5.80
CA GLU A 67 0.94 -8.41 -6.05
C GLU A 67 -0.51 -8.46 -5.58
N PRO A 68 -1.39 -7.53 -6.00
CA PRO A 68 -2.79 -7.65 -5.66
C PRO A 68 -3.36 -8.99 -6.16
N SER A 69 -3.96 -9.75 -5.26
CA SER A 69 -4.76 -10.92 -5.66
C SER A 69 -5.92 -10.46 -6.56
N PRO A 70 -6.52 -11.35 -7.38
CA PRO A 70 -7.59 -10.95 -8.30
C PRO A 70 -8.78 -10.26 -7.62
N ILE A 71 -9.09 -10.62 -6.37
CA ILE A 71 -10.14 -9.95 -5.60
C ILE A 71 -9.70 -8.56 -5.14
N ALA A 72 -8.46 -8.42 -4.67
CA ALA A 72 -7.91 -7.14 -4.26
C ALA A 72 -7.82 -6.17 -5.45
N ASP A 73 -7.35 -6.64 -6.60
CA ASP A 73 -7.21 -5.82 -7.81
C ASP A 73 -8.56 -5.25 -8.26
N ARG A 74 -9.62 -6.09 -8.31
CA ARG A 74 -10.98 -5.65 -8.63
C ARG A 74 -11.51 -4.57 -7.68
N VAL A 75 -11.25 -4.72 -6.38
CA VAL A 75 -11.72 -3.75 -5.37
C VAL A 75 -10.93 -2.44 -5.48
N LEU A 76 -9.62 -2.51 -5.70
CA LEU A 76 -8.78 -1.35 -5.93
C LEU A 76 -9.20 -0.60 -7.21
N GLU A 77 -9.53 -1.32 -8.28
CA GLU A 77 -10.05 -0.75 -9.52
C GLU A 77 -11.42 -0.10 -9.31
N ALA A 78 -12.38 -0.83 -8.73
CA ALA A 78 -13.74 -0.36 -8.51
C ALA A 78 -13.81 0.90 -7.63
N LEU A 79 -12.88 1.03 -6.67
CA LEU A 79 -12.78 2.19 -5.79
C LEU A 79 -11.82 3.27 -6.30
N GLY A 80 -11.20 3.09 -7.47
CA GLY A 80 -10.30 4.07 -8.09
C GLY A 80 -8.97 4.26 -7.34
N MET A 81 -8.56 3.28 -6.55
CA MET A 81 -7.39 3.38 -5.66
C MET A 81 -6.05 3.39 -6.39
N ARG A 82 -6.01 3.01 -7.67
CA ARG A 82 -4.80 3.08 -8.52
C ARG A 82 -4.32 4.51 -8.79
N ARG A 83 -5.13 5.53 -8.48
CA ARG A 83 -4.74 6.94 -8.55
C ARG A 83 -4.04 7.42 -7.28
N LEU A 84 -4.25 6.71 -6.16
CA LEU A 84 -3.70 7.05 -4.86
C LEU A 84 -2.47 6.21 -4.52
N PHE A 85 -2.52 4.92 -4.84
CA PHE A 85 -1.44 3.97 -4.61
C PHE A 85 -0.73 3.64 -5.90
N GLU A 86 0.60 3.63 -5.84
CA GLU A 86 1.39 2.86 -6.79
C GLU A 86 1.16 1.37 -6.54
N VAL A 87 0.82 0.63 -7.60
CA VAL A 87 0.52 -0.79 -7.53
C VAL A 87 1.45 -1.53 -8.48
N TYR A 88 2.26 -2.42 -7.93
CA TYR A 88 3.24 -3.21 -8.66
C TYR A 88 2.76 -4.65 -8.85
N PRO A 89 3.01 -5.28 -10.01
CA PRO A 89 2.60 -6.67 -10.24
C PRO A 89 3.43 -7.70 -9.46
N MET A 90 4.59 -7.31 -8.94
CA MET A 90 5.53 -8.17 -8.18
C MET A 90 6.17 -7.36 -7.05
N VAL A 91 6.42 -8.01 -5.91
CA VAL A 91 7.07 -7.36 -4.75
C VAL A 91 8.47 -6.88 -5.10
N GLU A 92 9.23 -7.64 -5.88
CA GLU A 92 10.59 -7.29 -6.30
C GLU A 92 10.62 -5.99 -7.12
N MET A 93 9.59 -5.75 -7.96
CA MET A 93 9.48 -4.49 -8.70
C MET A 93 9.23 -3.30 -7.77
N ALA A 94 8.35 -3.46 -6.78
CA ALA A 94 8.10 -2.43 -5.77
C ALA A 94 9.37 -2.12 -4.96
N LEU A 95 10.11 -3.16 -4.54
CA LEU A 95 11.37 -2.99 -3.80
C LEU A 95 12.46 -2.32 -4.64
N THR A 96 12.56 -2.66 -5.92
CA THR A 96 13.54 -2.05 -6.84
C THR A 96 13.25 -0.56 -7.04
N HIS A 97 11.99 -0.19 -7.29
CA HIS A 97 11.60 1.21 -7.49
C HIS A 97 11.79 2.04 -6.22
N THR A 98 11.42 1.48 -5.07
CA THR A 98 11.53 2.18 -3.77
C THR A 98 12.96 2.28 -3.25
N SER A 99 13.86 1.38 -3.69
CA SER A 99 15.30 1.50 -3.42
C SER A 99 15.94 2.65 -4.20
N GLY A 100 15.37 3.01 -5.36
CA GLY A 100 15.79 4.16 -6.18
C GLY A 100 15.40 5.53 -5.60
N LEU A 101 14.36 5.60 -4.77
CA LEU A 101 13.93 6.82 -4.06
C LEU A 101 14.97 7.34 -3.04
N ARG A 102 16.07 6.62 -2.84
CA ARG A 102 17.18 7.02 -1.95
C ARG A 102 18.26 7.86 -2.63
N VAL A 103 18.21 8.04 -3.95
CA VAL A 103 19.25 8.75 -4.69
C VAL A 103 18.56 9.87 -5.46
N ASP A 104 18.75 11.10 -5.01
CA ASP A 104 18.43 12.35 -5.71
C ASP A 104 16.95 12.80 -5.71
N GLY A 105 16.47 13.26 -4.55
CA GLY A 105 16.06 14.66 -4.39
C GLY A 105 14.97 15.30 -5.26
N GLU A 106 14.11 14.58 -5.98
CA GLU A 106 12.89 15.14 -6.60
C GLU A 106 11.68 14.22 -6.33
N PRO A 107 10.56 14.76 -5.82
CA PRO A 107 9.34 13.97 -5.70
C PRO A 107 8.81 13.68 -7.10
N ILE A 108 8.45 12.42 -7.37
CA ILE A 108 7.69 12.03 -8.56
C ILE A 108 6.26 12.55 -8.41
N PHE A 109 6.08 13.87 -8.53
CA PHE A 109 4.80 14.50 -8.79
C PHE A 109 4.81 15.00 -10.22
N ASP A 110 4.56 14.10 -11.16
CA ASP A 110 3.95 14.49 -12.42
C ASP A 110 2.95 13.43 -12.85
N ASN A 111 1.74 13.54 -12.30
CA ASN A 111 0.57 12.93 -12.91
C ASN A 111 -0.32 14.08 -13.39
N PRO A 112 -0.17 14.53 -14.65
CA PRO A 112 -1.09 15.50 -15.21
C PRO A 112 -2.44 14.82 -15.38
N VAL A 113 -3.40 15.24 -14.53
CA VAL A 113 -4.80 14.83 -14.64
C VAL A 113 -5.38 15.47 -15.91
N PRO A 114 -5.98 14.72 -16.84
CA PRO A 114 -6.83 15.30 -17.89
C PRO A 114 -8.16 15.82 -17.33
#